data_AF-K1U3D4-F1
#
_entry.id   AF-K1U3D4-F1
#
_cell.length_a   1.000
_cell.length_b   1.000
_cell.length_c   1.000
_cell.angle_alpha   90.00
_cell.angle_beta   90.00
_cell.angle_gamma   90.00
#
_symmetry.space_group_name_H-M   'P 1'
#
loop_
_entity.id
_entity.type
_entity.pdbx_description
1 polymer ?
#
loop_
_entity_poly.entity_id
_entity_poly.type
_entity_poly.pdbx_seq_one_letter_code
_entity_poly.pdbx_strand_id
1 'polypeptide(L)'
;ALVVEDESGGIEVLIDAKRLYRTFDSGSTVRVYCNGLALGDYGGKVQLGLPPTAEYILDRISAESLGRHVRRIGDGSVDFVPRELSFGEVAASRIATYVRFRRVRFAHEEVGLPFCLRDSETGRLLATDRHLVDERNDTLIVRFAASCTYAEEPAPAGMGTVSGVLDYFNGNYMLRITNRLMEFP
;
A
#
# COMPACT_ATOMS: atom_id res chain seq x y z
N ALA A 1 1.92 7.32 4.58
CA ALA A 1 1.97 6.43 5.76
C ALA A 1 3.20 5.55 5.61
N LEU A 2 3.75 5.08 6.73
CA LEU A 2 4.71 3.98 6.75
C LEU A 2 3.94 2.69 7.06
N VAL A 3 4.28 1.61 6.39
CA VAL A 3 3.76 0.28 6.72
C VAL A 3 4.83 -0.44 7.51
N VAL A 4 4.46 -0.97 8.67
CA VAL A 4 5.33 -1.76 9.54
C VAL A 4 4.67 -3.11 9.73
N GLU A 5 5.43 -4.18 9.54
CA GLU A 5 4.92 -5.54 9.70
C GLU A 5 5.91 -6.41 10.48
N ASP A 6 5.35 -7.40 11.15
CA ASP A 6 6.07 -8.48 11.81
C ASP A 6 5.32 -9.82 11.61
N GLU A 7 5.65 -10.85 12.39
CA GLU A 7 5.03 -12.17 12.28
C GLU A 7 3.52 -12.17 12.59
N SER A 8 3.04 -11.18 13.36
CA SER A 8 1.63 -11.08 13.79
C SER A 8 0.73 -10.38 12.77
N GLY A 9 1.29 -9.55 11.90
CA GLY A 9 0.55 -8.78 10.91
C GLY A 9 1.23 -7.45 10.61
N GLY A 10 0.48 -6.54 10.01
CA GLY A 10 0.97 -5.22 9.66
C GLY A 10 0.09 -4.10 10.19
N ILE A 11 0.67 -2.90 10.27
CA ILE A 11 -0.03 -1.69 10.68
C ILE A 11 0.45 -0.48 9.86
N GLU A 12 -0.50 0.38 9.48
CA GLU A 12 -0.17 1.67 8.88
C GLU A 12 0.05 2.72 9.96
N VAL A 13 1.25 3.30 9.99
CA VAL A 13 1.58 4.46 10.79
C VAL A 13 1.33 5.73 9.97
N LEU A 14 0.36 6.54 10.43
CA LEU A 14 -0.05 7.77 9.78
C LEU A 14 1.00 8.85 9.97
N ILE A 15 1.67 9.19 8.86
CA ILE A 15 2.74 10.17 8.83
C ILE A 15 2.44 11.18 7.73
N ASP A 16 2.51 12.46 8.08
CA ASP A 16 2.49 13.57 7.14
C ASP A 16 3.92 14.02 6.84
N ALA A 17 4.57 13.23 5.98
CA ALA A 17 5.90 13.53 5.46
C ALA A 17 6.01 13.00 4.03
N LYS A 18 6.77 13.72 3.22
CA LYS A 18 7.07 13.33 1.84
C LYS A 18 8.32 12.48 1.80
N ARG A 19 8.44 11.62 0.78
CA ARG A 19 9.66 10.87 0.46
C ARG A 19 10.20 10.01 1.62
N LEU A 20 9.31 9.41 2.42
CA LEU A 20 9.66 8.52 3.53
C LEU A 20 10.63 7.40 3.11
N TYR A 21 10.53 6.91 1.87
CA TYR A 21 11.41 5.91 1.27
C TYR A 21 12.91 6.26 1.29
N ARG A 22 13.27 7.55 1.43
CA ARG A 22 14.67 7.98 1.54
C ARG A 22 15.27 7.73 2.93
N THR A 23 14.42 7.65 3.95
CA THR A 23 14.83 7.39 5.34
C THR A 23 14.53 5.95 5.72
N PHE A 24 13.37 5.45 5.30
CA PHE A 24 12.85 4.11 5.55
C PHE A 24 12.67 3.42 4.20
N ASP A 25 13.76 2.89 3.66
CA ASP A 25 13.70 2.06 2.46
C ASP A 25 12.98 0.74 2.76
N SER A 26 12.54 0.04 1.70
CA SER A 26 11.92 -1.27 1.88
C SER A 26 12.92 -2.24 2.52
N GLY A 27 12.46 -2.98 3.53
CA GLY A 27 13.31 -3.86 4.35
C GLY A 27 14.05 -3.14 5.50
N SER A 28 13.89 -1.83 5.67
CA SER A 28 14.37 -1.14 6.88
C SER A 28 13.72 -1.72 8.14
N THR A 29 14.55 -2.06 9.14
CA THR A 29 14.06 -2.29 10.50
C THR A 29 13.77 -0.95 11.17
N VAL A 30 12.58 -0.80 11.76
CA VAL A 30 12.18 0.40 12.49
C VAL A 30 11.76 0.08 13.90
N ARG A 31 11.92 1.04 14.80
CA ARG A 31 11.29 1.04 16.11
C ARG A 31 10.25 2.14 16.16
N VAL A 32 9.04 1.75 16.55
CA VAL A 32 7.91 2.64 16.76
C VAL A 32 7.74 2.85 18.26
N TYR A 33 7.80 4.10 18.70
CA TYR A 33 7.57 4.53 20.06
C TYR A 33 6.10 4.92 20.21
N CYS A 34 5.31 4.00 20.76
CA CYS A 34 3.86 4.12 20.83
C CYS A 34 3.34 5.06 21.93
N ASN A 35 4.21 5.55 22.82
CA ASN A 35 3.77 6.46 23.89
C ASN A 35 3.18 7.75 23.30
N GLY A 36 1.95 8.07 23.69
CA GLY A 36 1.20 9.21 23.15
C GLY A 36 0.64 9.02 21.74
N LEU A 37 0.68 7.79 21.19
CA LEU A 37 -0.03 7.43 19.97
C LEU A 37 -1.39 6.78 20.30
N ALA A 38 -2.31 6.82 19.34
CA ALA A 38 -3.64 6.24 19.43
C ALA A 38 -3.90 5.28 18.26
N LEU A 39 -4.77 4.30 18.50
CA LEU A 39 -5.32 3.42 17.45
C LEU A 39 -6.66 3.97 16.96
N GLY A 40 -6.91 3.83 15.67
CA GLY A 40 -8.14 4.25 15.02
C GLY A 40 -8.55 3.26 13.94
N ASP A 41 -9.85 2.99 13.86
CA ASP A 41 -10.45 2.22 12.77
C ASP A 41 -10.78 3.17 11.62
N TYR A 42 -10.21 2.91 10.44
CA TYR A 42 -10.52 3.65 9.22
C TYR A 42 -11.12 2.72 8.18
N GLY A 43 -12.46 2.61 8.16
CA GLY A 43 -13.16 1.79 7.17
C GLY A 43 -12.89 0.29 7.32
N GLY A 44 -12.68 -0.18 8.55
CA GLY A 44 -12.42 -1.58 8.91
C GLY A 44 -10.94 -1.97 8.95
N LYS A 45 -10.01 -1.01 8.84
CA LYS A 45 -8.59 -1.23 9.10
C LYS A 45 -8.11 -0.44 10.31
N VAL A 46 -7.33 -1.09 11.18
CA VAL A 46 -6.71 -0.43 12.33
C VAL A 46 -5.44 0.28 11.87
N GLN A 47 -5.29 1.54 12.27
CA GLN A 47 -4.14 2.38 11.97
C GLN A 47 -3.57 2.97 13.27
N LEU A 48 -2.32 3.44 13.22
CA LEU A 48 -1.64 4.09 14.32
C LEU A 48 -1.33 5.55 13.97
N GLY A 49 -1.68 6.48 14.84
CA GLY A 49 -1.47 7.91 14.65
C GLY A 49 -1.41 8.66 15.97
N LEU A 50 -1.50 9.99 15.89
CA LEU A 50 -1.67 10.84 17.07
C LEU A 50 -3.16 10.84 17.50
N PRO A 51 -3.46 11.02 18.80
CA PRO A 51 -4.80 11.29 19.26
C PRO A 51 -5.43 12.43 18.45
N PRO A 52 -6.70 12.31 18.05
CA PRO A 52 -7.32 13.29 17.18
C PRO A 52 -7.51 14.62 17.91
N THR A 53 -7.14 15.72 17.25
CA THR A 53 -7.43 17.08 17.72
C THR A 53 -8.65 17.71 17.04
N ALA A 54 -9.18 17.04 16.02
CA ALA A 54 -10.31 17.51 15.21
C ALA A 54 -11.18 16.32 14.73
N GLU A 55 -11.84 16.47 13.58
CA GLU A 55 -12.83 15.52 13.05
C GLU A 55 -12.27 14.17 12.58
N TYR A 56 -10.97 14.08 12.31
CA TYR A 56 -10.35 12.83 11.89
C TYR A 56 -10.27 11.84 13.05
N ILE A 57 -10.34 10.55 12.75
CA ILE A 57 -10.23 9.47 13.75
C ILE A 57 -8.83 9.46 14.40
N LEU A 58 -7.81 9.87 13.64
CA LEU A 58 -6.43 10.01 14.07
C LEU A 58 -5.78 11.21 13.38
N ASP A 59 -4.92 11.90 14.11
CA ASP A 59 -4.02 12.88 13.51
C ASP A 59 -2.75 12.20 12.98
N ARG A 60 -2.12 12.82 11.97
CA ARG A 60 -0.90 12.30 11.35
C ARG A 60 0.32 12.80 12.11
N ILE A 61 1.31 11.94 12.30
CA ILE A 61 2.63 12.32 12.83
C ILE A 61 3.32 13.23 11.80
N SER A 62 3.64 14.47 12.19
CA SER A 62 4.31 15.42 11.30
C SER A 62 5.76 15.02 11.02
N ALA A 63 6.36 15.54 9.94
CA ALA A 63 7.77 15.32 9.64
C ALA A 63 8.71 15.74 10.79
N GLU A 64 8.39 16.83 11.50
CA GLU A 64 9.18 17.37 12.62
C GLU A 64 9.08 16.49 13.87
N SER A 65 7.96 15.81 14.05
CA SER A 65 7.73 14.90 15.18
C SER A 65 8.14 13.45 14.88
N LEU A 66 8.36 13.10 13.62
CA LEU A 66 8.64 11.73 13.18
C LEU A 66 9.74 11.05 13.99
N GLY A 67 10.89 11.71 14.20
CA GLY A 67 12.03 11.13 14.92
C GLY A 67 11.78 10.85 16.42
N ARG A 68 10.69 11.37 16.99
CA ARG A 68 10.23 11.04 18.35
C ARG A 68 9.42 9.74 18.40
N HIS A 69 8.76 9.39 17.30
CA HIS A 69 7.82 8.27 17.23
C HIS A 69 8.33 7.10 16.39
N VAL A 70 9.14 7.34 15.36
CA VAL A 70 9.64 6.28 14.48
C VAL A 70 11.13 6.53 14.22
N ARG A 71 11.94 5.50 14.44
CA ARG A 71 13.38 5.53 14.13
C ARG A 71 13.78 4.28 13.36
N ARG A 72 14.60 4.46 12.33
CA ARG A 72 15.31 3.34 11.69
C ARG A 72 16.33 2.80 12.67
N ILE A 73 16.48 1.47 12.71
CA ILE A 73 17.47 0.77 13.51
C ILE A 73 18.41 0.03 12.58
N GLY A 74 19.70 0.18 12.83
CA GLY A 74 20.75 -0.39 11.99
C GLY A 74 20.95 0.39 10.69
N ASP A 75 22.04 0.06 10.03
CA ASP A 75 22.42 0.52 8.69
C ASP A 75 22.03 -0.48 7.60
N GLY A 76 21.82 -1.75 7.96
CA GLY A 76 21.35 -2.80 7.05
C GLY A 76 19.89 -2.63 6.62
N SER A 77 19.62 -2.92 5.35
CA SER A 77 18.30 -3.39 4.92
C SER A 77 18.27 -4.90 5.11
N VAL A 78 17.21 -5.43 5.71
CA VAL A 78 17.00 -6.87 5.74
C VAL A 78 16.57 -7.28 4.33
N ASP A 79 17.01 -8.45 3.84
CA ASP A 79 16.48 -9.04 2.60
C ASP A 79 14.98 -9.32 2.81
N PHE A 80 14.19 -8.31 2.47
CA PHE A 80 12.76 -8.33 2.67
C PHE A 80 12.13 -9.02 1.47
N VAL A 81 11.71 -10.27 1.69
CA VAL A 81 11.03 -11.08 0.67
C VAL A 81 9.52 -10.97 0.91
N PRO A 82 8.74 -10.39 -0.01
CA PRO A 82 7.29 -10.31 0.12
C PRO A 82 6.67 -11.68 0.25
N ARG A 83 5.71 -11.80 1.18
CA ARG A 83 4.92 -13.02 1.34
C ARG A 83 4.11 -13.27 0.08
N GLU A 84 4.25 -14.45 -0.50
CA GLU A 84 3.42 -14.86 -1.63
C GLU A 84 2.03 -15.28 -1.13
N LEU A 85 0.98 -14.80 -1.79
CA LEU A 85 -0.41 -15.15 -1.52
C LEU A 85 -1.15 -15.46 -2.82
N SER A 86 -2.18 -16.29 -2.74
CA SER A 86 -3.27 -16.38 -3.70
C SER A 86 -4.44 -15.48 -3.29
N PHE A 87 -5.36 -15.19 -4.22
CA PHE A 87 -6.51 -14.34 -3.92
C PHE A 87 -7.41 -14.94 -2.83
N GLY A 88 -7.54 -16.27 -2.77
CA GLY A 88 -8.28 -16.96 -1.71
C GLY A 88 -7.63 -16.91 -0.32
N GLU A 89 -6.37 -16.48 -0.21
CA GLU A 89 -5.65 -16.32 1.07
C GLU A 89 -5.68 -14.88 1.59
N VAL A 90 -6.30 -13.96 0.84
CA VAL A 90 -6.55 -12.59 1.30
C VAL A 90 -7.49 -12.63 2.50
N ALA A 91 -7.06 -12.00 3.60
CA ALA A 91 -7.79 -12.03 4.87
C ALA A 91 -7.44 -10.82 5.74
N ALA A 92 -8.26 -10.57 6.77
CA ALA A 92 -8.11 -9.42 7.65
C ALA A 92 -6.76 -9.41 8.38
N SER A 93 -6.24 -10.59 8.75
CA SER A 93 -4.91 -10.75 9.36
C SER A 93 -3.73 -10.43 8.44
N ARG A 94 -3.99 -10.11 7.17
CA ARG A 94 -2.99 -9.71 6.17
C ARG A 94 -3.09 -8.23 5.80
N ILE A 95 -4.05 -7.48 6.37
CA ILE A 95 -4.14 -6.04 6.14
C ILE A 95 -2.84 -5.36 6.60
N ALA A 96 -2.43 -4.35 5.84
CA ALA A 96 -1.20 -3.58 6.03
C ALA A 96 0.08 -4.45 6.03
N THR A 97 0.08 -5.59 5.35
CA THR A 97 1.30 -6.38 5.07
C THR A 97 1.74 -6.21 3.63
N TYR A 98 3.04 -6.40 3.36
CA TYR A 98 3.57 -6.33 2.00
C TYR A 98 3.61 -7.73 1.37
N VAL A 99 2.81 -7.91 0.32
CA VAL A 99 2.50 -9.22 -0.28
C VAL A 99 2.80 -9.22 -1.76
N ARG A 100 2.91 -10.42 -2.32
CA ARG A 100 3.16 -10.68 -3.73
C ARG A 100 2.17 -11.69 -4.29
N PHE A 101 1.64 -11.40 -5.46
CA PHE A 101 0.80 -12.30 -6.25
C PHE A 101 1.53 -12.64 -7.55
N ARG A 102 1.69 -13.94 -7.82
CA ARG A 102 2.31 -14.44 -9.06
C ARG A 102 1.26 -15.01 -9.98
N ARG A 103 1.58 -15.07 -11.27
CA ARG A 103 0.71 -15.66 -12.30
C ARG A 103 -0.66 -14.97 -12.34
N VAL A 104 -0.61 -13.64 -12.26
CA VAL A 104 -1.77 -12.76 -12.37
C VAL A 104 -1.63 -11.91 -13.61
N ARG A 105 -2.75 -11.45 -14.17
CA ARG A 105 -2.80 -10.52 -15.30
C ARG A 105 -3.80 -9.42 -15.00
N PHE A 106 -3.69 -8.27 -15.66
CA PHE A 106 -4.78 -7.31 -15.66
C PHE A 106 -6.01 -7.90 -16.38
N ALA A 107 -7.20 -7.42 -16.02
CA ALA A 107 -8.44 -7.74 -16.72
C ALA A 107 -8.29 -7.36 -18.20
N HIS A 108 -8.85 -8.17 -19.10
CA HIS A 108 -8.55 -8.09 -20.53
C HIS A 108 -8.94 -6.74 -21.12
N GLU A 109 -10.10 -6.22 -20.70
CA GLU A 109 -10.65 -4.93 -21.06
C GLU A 109 -9.87 -3.73 -20.51
N GLU A 110 -9.00 -3.94 -19.51
CA GLU A 110 -8.17 -2.88 -18.93
C GLU A 110 -6.76 -2.81 -19.52
N VAL A 111 -6.33 -3.85 -20.25
CA VAL A 111 -5.01 -3.88 -20.89
C VAL A 111 -4.88 -2.70 -21.86
N GLY A 112 -3.76 -1.98 -21.75
CA GLY A 112 -3.49 -0.79 -22.55
C GLY A 112 -4.07 0.51 -21.99
N LEU A 113 -5.00 0.46 -21.02
CA LEU A 113 -5.47 1.66 -20.33
C LEU A 113 -4.42 2.16 -19.33
N PRO A 114 -4.29 3.48 -19.12
CA PRO A 114 -3.31 4.01 -18.16
C PRO A 114 -3.65 3.56 -16.73
N PHE A 115 -2.66 3.33 -15.87
CA PHE A 115 -2.93 2.92 -14.49
C PHE A 115 -3.85 3.88 -13.73
N CYS A 116 -3.72 5.19 -13.98
CA CYS A 116 -4.59 6.23 -13.48
C CYS A 116 -5.33 6.93 -14.61
N LEU A 117 -6.65 7.09 -14.47
CA LEU A 117 -7.46 7.90 -15.36
C LEU A 117 -7.27 9.40 -15.07
N ARG A 118 -7.60 10.22 -16.06
CA ARG A 118 -7.71 11.68 -15.92
C ARG A 118 -9.17 12.06 -15.78
N ASP A 119 -9.43 12.99 -14.88
CA ASP A 119 -10.70 13.70 -14.79
C ASP A 119 -10.96 14.44 -16.11
N SER A 120 -12.14 14.25 -16.70
CA SER A 120 -12.44 14.75 -18.05
C SER A 120 -12.58 16.28 -18.11
N GLU A 121 -12.91 16.93 -17.00
CA GLU A 121 -13.14 18.38 -16.95
C GLU A 121 -11.85 19.13 -16.59
N THR A 122 -11.12 18.63 -15.60
CA THR A 122 -9.95 19.30 -15.02
C THR A 122 -8.62 18.75 -15.57
N GLY A 123 -8.65 17.60 -16.24
CA GLY A 123 -7.46 16.90 -16.74
C GLY A 123 -6.58 16.32 -15.64
N ARG A 124 -6.96 16.40 -14.36
CA ARG A 124 -6.14 15.94 -13.23
C ARG A 124 -6.15 14.42 -13.13
N LEU A 125 -5.02 13.82 -12.74
CA LEU A 125 -4.95 12.39 -12.46
C LEU A 125 -5.80 12.03 -11.23
N LEU A 126 -6.51 10.91 -11.33
CA LEU A 126 -7.36 10.35 -10.29
C LEU A 126 -6.76 9.06 -9.74
N ALA A 127 -6.96 8.82 -8.43
CA ALA A 127 -6.70 7.50 -7.88
C ALA A 127 -7.67 6.53 -8.55
N THR A 128 -7.13 5.47 -9.13
CA THR A 128 -7.89 4.58 -10.02
C THR A 128 -7.71 3.15 -9.59
N ASP A 129 -8.80 2.41 -9.61
CA ASP A 129 -8.80 0.97 -9.40
C ASP A 129 -8.67 0.26 -10.75
N ARG A 130 -7.86 -0.80 -10.74
CA ARG A 130 -7.74 -1.79 -11.81
C ARG A 130 -7.97 -3.17 -11.21
N HIS A 131 -8.12 -4.17 -12.05
CA HIS A 131 -8.45 -5.52 -11.65
C HIS A 131 -7.36 -6.48 -12.10
N LEU A 132 -6.76 -7.17 -11.14
CA LEU A 132 -5.98 -8.35 -11.43
C LEU A 132 -6.90 -9.56 -11.46
N VAL A 133 -6.52 -10.52 -12.27
CA VAL A 133 -7.20 -11.81 -12.44
C VAL A 133 -6.15 -12.91 -12.38
N ASP A 134 -6.44 -13.96 -11.62
CA ASP A 134 -5.58 -15.14 -11.53
C ASP A 134 -6.00 -16.23 -12.53
N GLU A 135 -5.34 -17.39 -12.47
CA GLU A 135 -5.65 -18.54 -13.34
C GLU A 135 -7.01 -19.18 -13.09
N ARG A 136 -7.62 -18.92 -11.93
CA ARG A 136 -8.95 -19.41 -11.57
C ARG A 136 -10.05 -18.44 -11.99
N ASN A 137 -9.68 -17.31 -12.57
CA ASN A 137 -10.53 -16.16 -12.87
C ASN A 137 -11.10 -15.47 -11.60
N ASP A 138 -10.48 -15.70 -10.45
CA ASP A 138 -10.74 -14.87 -9.28
C ASP A 138 -10.14 -13.47 -9.52
N THR A 139 -10.72 -12.44 -8.91
CA THR A 139 -10.30 -11.05 -9.11
C THR A 139 -9.83 -10.40 -7.81
N LEU A 140 -8.86 -9.49 -7.94
CA LEU A 140 -8.41 -8.63 -6.85
C LEU A 140 -8.29 -7.18 -7.35
N ILE A 141 -8.87 -6.25 -6.60
CA ILE A 141 -8.74 -4.82 -6.88
C ILE A 141 -7.30 -4.39 -6.60
N VAL A 142 -6.72 -3.63 -7.53
CA VAL A 142 -5.44 -2.96 -7.36
C VAL A 142 -5.64 -1.47 -7.50
N ARG A 143 -5.28 -0.72 -6.45
CA ARG A 143 -5.45 0.72 -6.39
C ARG A 143 -4.14 1.44 -6.69
N PHE A 144 -4.20 2.32 -7.67
CA PHE A 144 -3.11 3.21 -8.05
C PHE A 144 -3.37 4.62 -7.50
N ALA A 145 -2.36 5.19 -6.85
CA ALA A 145 -2.44 6.56 -6.35
C ALA A 145 -2.30 7.57 -7.49
N ALA A 146 -3.13 8.62 -7.52
CA ALA A 146 -3.04 9.71 -8.51
C ALA A 146 -1.64 10.34 -8.64
N SER A 147 -0.84 10.28 -7.57
CA SER A 147 0.49 10.86 -7.48
C SER A 147 1.63 9.90 -7.82
N CYS A 148 1.34 8.66 -8.22
CA CYS A 148 2.39 7.73 -8.60
C CYS A 148 3.10 8.19 -9.89
N THR A 149 4.41 7.99 -9.98
CA THR A 149 5.22 8.46 -11.12
C THR A 149 4.95 7.69 -12.42
N TYR A 150 4.26 6.56 -12.31
CA TYR A 150 3.90 5.63 -13.39
C TYR A 150 2.39 5.71 -13.72
N ALA A 151 1.69 6.74 -13.26
CA ALA A 151 0.24 6.88 -13.39
C ALA A 151 -0.28 6.75 -14.84
N GLU A 152 0.49 7.24 -15.81
CA GLU A 152 0.09 7.22 -17.22
C GLU A 152 0.59 6.00 -17.99
N GLU A 153 1.37 5.12 -17.36
CA GLU A 153 1.81 3.90 -18.00
C GLU A 153 0.62 2.99 -18.26
N PRO A 154 0.57 2.32 -19.43
CA PRO A 154 -0.51 1.41 -19.76
C PRO A 154 -0.41 0.14 -18.91
N ALA A 155 -1.57 -0.40 -18.52
CA ALA A 155 -1.66 -1.71 -17.89
C ALA A 155 -1.10 -2.78 -18.87
N PRO A 156 -0.07 -3.54 -18.45
CA PRO A 156 0.60 -4.49 -19.32
C PRO A 156 -0.29 -5.71 -19.64
N ALA A 157 -0.03 -6.30 -20.80
CA ALA A 157 -0.60 -7.57 -21.20
C ALA A 157 0.18 -8.74 -20.57
N GLY A 158 -0.41 -9.94 -20.67
CA GLY A 158 0.25 -11.18 -20.25
C GLY A 158 0.21 -11.44 -18.74
N MET A 159 0.78 -12.58 -18.35
CA MET A 159 0.86 -12.99 -16.95
C MET A 159 2.16 -12.53 -16.34
N GLY A 160 2.06 -11.96 -15.14
CA GLY A 160 3.17 -11.40 -14.42
C GLY A 160 3.08 -11.61 -12.92
N THR A 161 3.86 -10.79 -12.21
CA THR A 161 3.93 -10.75 -10.76
C THR A 161 3.68 -9.32 -10.29
N VAL A 162 2.84 -9.15 -9.27
CA VAL A 162 2.53 -7.84 -8.68
C VAL A 162 2.77 -7.91 -7.18
N SER A 163 3.50 -6.92 -6.65
CA SER A 163 3.74 -6.77 -5.21
C SER A 163 3.24 -5.42 -4.72
N GLY A 164 2.68 -5.39 -3.51
CA GLY A 164 2.10 -4.20 -2.93
C GLY A 164 1.67 -4.41 -1.48
N VAL A 165 1.08 -3.37 -0.90
CA VAL A 165 0.52 -3.43 0.45
C VAL A 165 -0.93 -3.89 0.35
N LEU A 166 -1.28 -4.98 1.01
CA LEU A 166 -2.69 -5.40 1.09
C LEU A 166 -3.43 -4.42 2.00
N ASP A 167 -4.51 -3.86 1.50
CA ASP A 167 -5.31 -2.84 2.14
C ASP A 167 -6.78 -3.29 2.22
N TYR A 168 -7.54 -2.63 3.07
CA TYR A 168 -8.96 -2.88 3.26
C TYR A 168 -9.70 -1.57 3.48
N PHE A 169 -10.82 -1.39 2.79
CA PHE A 169 -11.66 -0.22 2.99
C PHE A 169 -13.12 -0.56 2.69
N ASN A 170 -13.99 -0.33 3.67
CA ASN A 170 -15.45 -0.44 3.56
C ASN A 170 -15.91 -1.76 2.89
N GLY A 171 -15.43 -2.90 3.37
CA GLY A 171 -15.85 -4.21 2.86
C GLY A 171 -14.93 -4.82 1.81
N ASN A 172 -14.02 -4.04 1.22
CA ASN A 172 -13.26 -4.47 0.05
C ASN A 172 -11.77 -4.56 0.33
N TYR A 173 -11.19 -5.72 0.04
CA TYR A 173 -9.74 -5.88 -0.04
C TYR A 173 -9.22 -5.30 -1.35
N MET A 174 -8.08 -4.61 -1.27
CA MET A 174 -7.40 -4.07 -2.44
C MET A 174 -5.89 -4.10 -2.23
N LEU A 175 -5.14 -4.22 -3.31
CA LEU A 175 -3.69 -4.11 -3.29
C LEU A 175 -3.28 -2.68 -3.63
N ARG A 176 -2.55 -2.00 -2.75
CA ARG A 176 -2.03 -0.65 -3.01
C ARG A 176 -0.58 -0.74 -3.50
N ILE A 177 -0.33 -0.24 -4.71
CA ILE A 177 1.03 -0.25 -5.29
C ILE A 177 1.82 0.95 -4.77
N THR A 178 2.99 0.70 -4.18
CA THR A 178 3.83 1.73 -3.53
C THR A 178 5.12 2.02 -4.30
N ASN A 179 5.76 1.03 -4.92
CA ASN A 179 7.09 1.14 -5.53
C ASN A 179 7.16 0.63 -7.00
N ARG A 180 6.04 0.52 -7.71
CA ARG A 180 5.97 -0.06 -9.07
C ARG A 180 6.67 -1.43 -9.18
N LEU A 181 6.54 -2.28 -8.16
CA LEU A 181 7.07 -3.65 -8.18
C LEU A 181 6.07 -4.57 -8.89
N MET A 182 6.05 -4.41 -10.21
CA MET A 182 5.22 -5.12 -11.17
C MET A 182 6.11 -5.62 -12.29
N GLU A 183 6.09 -6.93 -12.53
CA GLU A 183 6.92 -7.61 -13.51
C GLU A 183 6.01 -8.34 -14.48
N PHE A 184 5.93 -7.83 -15.71
CA PHE A 184 5.15 -8.39 -16.81
C PHE A 184 6.05 -8.54 -18.04
N PRO A 185 5.75 -9.48 -18.96
CA PRO A 185 6.51 -9.69 -20.19
C PRO A 185 6.53 -8.49 -21.15
#